data_AF-A0A846ZH01-F1
#
_entry.id   AF-A0A846ZH01-F1
#
_cell.length_a   1.000
_cell.length_b   1.000
_cell.length_c   1.000
_cell.angle_alpha   90.00
_cell.angle_beta   90.00
_cell.angle_gamma   90.00
#
_symmetry.space_group_name_H-M   'P 1'
#
loop_
_entity.id
_entity.type
_entity.pdbx_description
1 polymer ?
#
loop_
_entity_poly.entity_id
_entity_poly.type
_entity_poly.pdbx_seq_one_letter_code
_entity_poly.pdbx_strand_id
1 'polypeptide(L)'
;MSQETDSTHRAKEGIVICLRDLGDGRSRLIFDDVVADDPVAPQRVWRHKVFFTDNAYPNESLDNMELSDEQFQEIGEAVVARLLAINIRVK
;
A
#
# COMPACT_ATOMS: atom_id res chain seq x y z
N MET A 1 21.70 20.72 -3.02
CA MET A 1 20.27 20.85 -2.68
C MET A 1 20.00 19.90 -1.53
N SER A 2 19.72 20.41 -0.34
CA SER A 2 19.21 19.57 0.74
C SER A 2 17.83 19.09 0.34
N GLN A 3 17.61 17.77 0.25
CA GLN A 3 16.26 17.24 0.18
C GLN A 3 15.54 17.71 1.44
N GLU A 4 14.56 18.61 1.29
CA GLU A 4 13.54 18.80 2.31
C GLU A 4 12.90 17.43 2.50
N THR A 5 13.26 16.76 3.59
CA THR A 5 12.53 15.58 4.00
C THR A 5 11.22 16.10 4.57
N ASP A 6 10.14 15.89 3.84
CA ASP A 6 8.77 16.19 4.24
C ASP A 6 8.32 15.35 5.47
N SER A 7 9.27 14.82 6.25
CA SER A 7 9.09 13.96 7.41
C SER A 7 8.24 14.61 8.50
N THR A 8 8.14 15.94 8.51
CA THR A 8 7.40 16.74 9.48
C THR A 8 5.91 16.93 9.16
N HIS A 9 5.47 16.75 7.90
CA HIS A 9 4.08 16.98 7.50
C HIS A 9 3.53 15.79 6.74
N ARG A 10 3.17 14.73 7.49
CA ARG A 10 2.69 13.49 6.86
C ARG A 10 1.24 13.20 7.18
N ALA A 11 0.61 12.46 6.28
CA ALA A 11 -0.80 12.10 6.37
C ALA A 11 -1.09 11.25 7.63
N LYS A 12 -2.29 11.47 8.20
CA LYS A 12 -2.83 10.67 9.30
C LYS A 12 -3.35 9.31 8.83
N GLU A 13 -3.95 9.26 7.65
CA GLU A 13 -4.48 8.05 7.01
C GLU A 13 -3.49 7.59 5.94
N GLY A 14 -3.35 6.29 5.76
CA GLY A 14 -2.43 5.71 4.79
C GLY A 14 -2.81 4.28 4.38
N ILE A 15 -1.98 3.70 3.54
CA ILE A 15 -2.07 2.30 3.12
C ILE A 15 -0.71 1.65 3.39
N VAL A 16 -0.73 0.46 3.98
CA VAL A 16 0.42 -0.44 4.03
C VAL A 16 0.23 -1.50 2.94
N ILE A 17 1.28 -1.70 2.15
CA ILE A 17 1.31 -2.72 1.10
C ILE A 17 2.33 -3.77 1.52
N CYS A 18 1.87 -5.01 1.63
CA CYS A 18 2.69 -6.15 2.03
C CYS A 18 2.72 -7.19 0.92
N LEU A 19 3.88 -7.84 0.75
CA LEU A 19 4.02 -9.04 -0.05
C LEU A 19 4.18 -10.24 0.87
N ARG A 20 3.35 -11.26 0.70
CA ARG A 20 3.40 -12.49 1.50
C ARG A 20 3.49 -13.72 0.61
N ASP A 21 4.53 -14.51 0.78
CA ASP A 21 4.63 -15.86 0.19
C ASP A 21 3.58 -16.79 0.84
N LEU A 22 2.85 -17.52 0.00
CA LEU A 22 1.84 -18.48 0.44
C LEU A 22 2.40 -19.90 0.62
N GLY A 23 3.63 -20.15 0.17
CA GLY A 23 4.28 -21.46 0.23
C GLY A 23 3.83 -22.44 -0.85
N ASP A 24 2.97 -22.00 -1.78
CA ASP A 24 2.43 -22.79 -2.89
C ASP A 24 2.95 -22.32 -4.26
N GLY A 25 4.07 -21.58 -4.28
CA GLY A 25 4.63 -20.97 -5.47
C GLY A 25 3.99 -19.65 -5.88
N ARG A 26 3.09 -19.10 -5.05
CA ARG A 26 2.46 -17.80 -5.26
C ARG A 26 2.68 -16.87 -4.08
N SER A 27 2.69 -15.58 -4.38
CA SER A 27 2.76 -14.50 -3.40
C SER A 27 1.54 -13.62 -3.52
N ARG A 28 1.15 -13.05 -2.39
CA ARG A 28 -0.03 -12.21 -2.25
C ARG A 28 0.38 -10.78 -1.93
N LEU A 29 -0.04 -9.83 -2.77
CA LEU A 29 -0.03 -8.42 -2.43
C LEU A 29 -1.25 -8.12 -1.57
N ILE A 30 -1.03 -7.52 -0.41
CA ILE A 30 -2.07 -7.15 0.57
C ILE A 30 -2.06 -5.64 0.73
N PHE A 31 -3.23 -5.01 0.70
CA PHE A 31 -3.41 -3.58 0.89
C PHE A 31 -4.28 -3.31 2.12
N ASP A 32 -3.65 -2.87 3.19
CA ASP A 32 -4.32 -2.56 4.45
C ASP A 32 -4.40 -1.05 4.68
N ASP A 33 -5.59 -0.57 5.03
CA ASP A 33 -5.74 0.80 5.49
C ASP A 33 -5.14 0.93 6.88
N VAL A 34 -4.40 2.01 7.10
CA VAL A 34 -3.80 2.30 8.39
C VAL A 34 -4.05 3.75 8.80
N VAL A 35 -4.08 3.96 10.11
CA VAL A 35 -4.14 5.28 10.73
C VAL A 35 -2.96 5.46 11.67
N ALA A 36 -2.31 6.62 11.60
CA ALA A 36 -1.26 6.98 12.53
C ALA A 36 -1.89 7.39 13.87
N ASP A 37 -1.41 6.79 14.97
CA ASP A 37 -1.84 7.16 16.32
C ASP A 37 -1.53 8.63 16.63
N ASP A 38 -0.30 9.04 16.33
CA ASP A 38 0.16 10.42 16.39
C ASP A 38 0.86 10.77 15.05
N PRO A 39 0.22 11.58 14.18
CA PRO A 39 0.76 11.92 12.87
C PRO A 39 2.02 12.79 12.94
N VAL A 40 2.26 13.50 14.05
CA VAL A 40 3.43 14.37 14.24
C VAL A 40 4.58 13.69 15.01
N ALA A 41 4.37 12.46 15.50
CA ALA A 41 5.41 11.73 16.20
C ALA A 41 6.59 11.36 15.26
N PRO A 42 7.84 11.45 15.74
CA PRO A 42 9.03 11.08 14.97
C PRO A 42 9.07 9.57 14.67
N GLN A 43 8.51 8.74 15.55
CA GLN A 43 8.31 7.30 15.34
C GLN A 43 6.82 7.02 15.29
N ARG A 44 6.26 6.96 14.08
CA ARG A 44 4.83 6.75 13.89
C ARG A 44 4.43 5.30 14.13
N VAL A 45 3.42 5.12 14.95
CA VAL A 45 2.73 3.83 15.12
C VAL A 45 1.50 3.84 14.22
N TRP A 46 1.49 2.92 13.26
CA TRP A 46 0.36 2.70 12.38
C TRP A 46 -0.53 1.61 12.98
N ARG A 47 -1.82 1.90 13.10
CA ARG A 47 -2.84 0.91 13.45
C ARG A 47 -3.63 0.50 12.23
N HIS A 48 -3.83 -0.80 12.09
CA HIS A 48 -4.74 -1.35 11.10
C HIS A 48 -6.16 -0.79 11.31
N LYS A 49 -6.78 -0.36 10.21
CA LYS A 49 -8.14 0.18 10.19
C LYS A 49 -9.10 -0.82 9.54
N VAL A 50 -8.84 -1.21 8.29
CA VAL A 50 -9.69 -2.10 7.49
C VAL A 50 -8.83 -2.91 6.52
N PHE A 51 -9.11 -4.21 6.41
CA PHE A 51 -8.56 -5.10 5.38
C PHE A 51 -9.43 -4.96 4.13
N PHE A 52 -8.82 -4.74 2.96
CA PHE A 52 -9.61 -4.47 1.75
C PHE A 52 -9.40 -5.46 0.62
N THR A 53 -8.19 -5.53 0.08
CA THR A 53 -7.96 -6.30 -1.15
C THR A 53 -6.64 -7.04 -1.09
N ASP A 54 -6.64 -8.21 -1.71
CA ASP A 54 -5.45 -8.96 -1.97
C ASP A 54 -5.47 -9.55 -3.38
N ASN A 55 -4.30 -9.59 -4.02
CA ASN A 55 -4.11 -10.22 -5.32
C ASN A 55 -2.97 -11.24 -5.20
N ALA A 56 -3.18 -12.45 -5.72
CA ALA A 56 -2.16 -13.50 -5.73
C ALA A 56 -1.56 -13.67 -7.13
N TYR A 57 -0.24 -13.71 -7.20
CA TYR A 57 0.53 -13.88 -8.43
C TYR A 57 1.56 -15.01 -8.27
N PRO A 58 1.97 -15.69 -9.35
CA PRO A 58 3.12 -16.59 -9.31
C PRO A 58 4.37 -15.86 -8.81
N ASN A 59 5.16 -16.52 -7.95
CA ASN A 59 6.39 -15.94 -7.39
C ASN A 59 7.36 -15.53 -8.50
N GLU A 60 7.61 -16.44 -9.44
CA GLU A 60 8.53 -16.21 -10.56
C GLU A 60 8.15 -14.96 -11.37
N SER A 61 6.86 -14.78 -11.67
CA SER A 61 6.39 -13.60 -12.41
C SER A 61 6.57 -12.29 -11.62
N LEU A 62 6.40 -12.31 -10.29
CA LEU A 62 6.66 -11.13 -9.46
C LEU A 62 8.15 -10.82 -9.35
N ASP A 63 8.97 -11.85 -9.09
CA ASP A 63 10.41 -11.73 -8.91
C ASP A 63 11.10 -11.23 -10.18
N ASN A 64 10.59 -11.62 -11.35
CA ASN A 64 11.09 -11.22 -12.66
C ASN A 64 10.42 -9.94 -13.22
N MET A 65 9.47 -9.34 -12.49
CA MET A 65 8.67 -8.19 -12.95
C MET A 65 7.93 -8.44 -14.28
N GLU A 66 7.37 -9.63 -14.44
CA GLU A 66 6.70 -10.11 -15.66
C GLU A 66 5.16 -10.00 -15.61
N LEU A 67 4.62 -9.21 -14.68
CA LEU A 67 3.19 -8.89 -14.73
C LEU A 67 2.90 -8.07 -16.00
N SER A 68 1.70 -8.21 -16.55
CA SER A 68 1.29 -7.39 -17.70
C SER A 68 1.15 -5.92 -17.28
N ASP A 69 1.21 -5.02 -18.27
CA ASP A 69 1.00 -3.59 -18.04
C ASP A 69 -0.37 -3.34 -17.40
N GLU A 70 -1.41 -4.07 -17.80
CA GLU A 70 -2.74 -4.00 -17.19
C GLU A 70 -2.73 -4.41 -15.72
N GLN A 71 -2.00 -5.47 -15.36
CA GLN A 71 -1.91 -5.92 -13.95
C GLN A 71 -1.18 -4.88 -13.08
N PHE A 72 -0.10 -4.28 -13.60
CA PHE A 72 0.58 -3.19 -12.90
C PHE A 72 -0.33 -1.95 -12.79
N GLN A 73 -1.09 -1.64 -13.84
CA GLN A 73 -2.07 -0.56 -13.82
C GLN A 73 -3.16 -0.80 -12.78
N GLU A 74 -3.75 -1.99 -12.72
CA GLU A 74 -4.76 -2.37 -11.73
C GLU A 74 -4.26 -2.21 -10.29
N ILE A 75 -3.01 -2.61 -10.02
CA ILE A 75 -2.37 -2.39 -8.71
C ILE A 75 -2.30 -0.89 -8.39
N GLY A 76 -1.84 -0.07 -9.33
CA GLY A 76 -1.75 1.38 -9.17
C GLY A 76 -3.10 2.05 -8.95
N GLU A 77 -4.10 1.68 -9.76
CA GLU A 77 -5.47 2.16 -9.65
C GLU A 77 -6.09 1.80 -8.30
N ALA A 78 -5.89 0.57 -7.83
CA ALA A 78 -6.35 0.14 -6.51
C ALA A 78 -5.73 1.00 -5.41
N VAL A 79 -4.41 1.24 -5.44
CA VAL A 79 -3.73 2.09 -4.44
C VAL A 79 -4.29 3.51 -4.44
N VAL A 80 -4.44 4.13 -5.61
CA VAL A 80 -4.93 5.52 -5.73
C VAL A 80 -6.39 5.62 -5.30
N ALA A 81 -7.26 4.74 -5.79
CA ALA A 81 -8.68 4.73 -5.44
C ALA A 81 -8.87 4.59 -3.93
N ARG A 82 -8.07 3.74 -3.28
CA ARG A 82 -8.10 3.55 -1.83
C ARG A 82 -7.62 4.77 -1.07
N LEU A 83 -6.50 5.38 -1.47
CA LEU A 83 -6.02 6.62 -0.86
C LEU A 83 -7.06 7.74 -0.94
N LEU A 84 -7.76 7.84 -2.07
CA LEU A 84 -8.84 8.82 -2.22
C LEU A 84 -10.03 8.50 -1.32
N ALA A 85 -10.43 7.23 -1.22
CA ALA A 85 -11.55 6.79 -0.39
C ALA A 85 -11.29 7.04 1.11
N ILE A 86 -10.13 6.66 1.64
CA ILE A 86 -9.80 6.84 3.07
C ILE A 86 -9.65 8.32 3.46
N ASN A 87 -9.35 9.18 2.49
CA ASN A 87 -9.29 10.63 2.66
C ASN A 87 -10.59 11.34 2.27
N ILE A 88 -11.69 10.62 2.00
CA ILE A 88 -13.01 11.17 1.68
C ILE A 88 -12.97 12.12 0.46
N ARG A 89 -12.16 11.77 -0.54
CA ARG A 89 -11.97 12.56 -1.77
C ARG A 89 -12.77 12.03 -2.96
N VAL A 90 -13.39 10.86 -2.81
CA VAL A 90 -14.29 10.26 -3.79
C VAL A 90 -15.67 10.15 -3.13
N LYS A 91 -16.72 10.48 -3.87
CA LYS A 91 -18.13 10.36 -3.47
C LYS A 91 -18.82 9.32 -4.33
#